data_AF-A0A2T6N5Z6-F1
#
_entry.id   AF-A0A2T6N5Z6-F1
#
_cell.length_a   1.000
_cell.length_b   1.000
_cell.length_c   1.000
_cell.angle_alpha   90.00
_cell.angle_beta   90.00
_cell.angle_gamma   90.00
#
_symmetry.space_group_name_H-M   'P 1'
#
loop_
_entity.id
_entity.type
_entity.pdbx_description
1 polymer ?
#
loop_
_entity_poly.entity_id
_entity_poly.type
_entity_poly.pdbx_seq_one_letter_code
_entity_poly.pdbx_strand_id
1 'polypeptide(L)'
;MKSEDIENIRTIVEAAVANGQSQDTPIEAYFFAVLVAAAASALGAFFGAYMKRKGENLATKEDFTNLLEQTKETTTVTERIKEHIAAQSKLKAKGQDVARQIYANLLDVSTDLNRLKSGLEVSGLMNGHDIVPLTEVFKQIEANKNLVGSELYSILRDLGNNLIEFANVAHDDKQTLATVTEKYLELQQKFNRQLIKSFESDGLANEDNS
;
A
#
# COMPACT_ATOMS: atom_id res chain seq x y z
N MET A 1 -55.61 -5.25 4.21
CA MET A 1 -57.09 -5.24 4.15
C MET A 1 -57.54 -6.63 4.57
N LYS A 2 -58.26 -6.76 5.68
CA LYS A 2 -58.65 -8.07 6.22
C LYS A 2 -59.84 -8.60 5.39
N SER A 3 -60.01 -9.91 5.26
CA SER A 3 -61.06 -10.50 4.40
C SER A 3 -62.48 -10.05 4.82
N GLU A 4 -62.66 -9.76 6.11
CA GLU A 4 -63.89 -9.23 6.70
C GLU A 4 -64.26 -7.83 6.15
N ASP A 5 -63.27 -7.00 5.79
CA ASP A 5 -63.52 -5.68 5.18
C ASP A 5 -64.07 -5.83 3.75
N ILE A 6 -63.63 -6.86 3.03
CA ILE A 6 -64.05 -7.13 1.65
C ILE A 6 -65.49 -7.70 1.63
N GLU A 7 -65.82 -8.59 2.57
CA GLU A 7 -67.18 -9.13 2.70
C GLU A 7 -68.20 -8.04 3.07
N ASN A 8 -67.85 -7.15 4.01
CA ASN A 8 -68.70 -6.03 4.38
C ASN A 8 -68.94 -5.05 3.22
N ILE A 9 -67.91 -4.74 2.42
CA ILE A 9 -68.08 -3.91 1.21
C ILE A 9 -69.02 -4.59 0.21
N ARG A 10 -68.89 -5.90 0.01
CA ARG A 10 -69.73 -6.66 -0.93
C ARG A 10 -71.20 -6.65 -0.52
N THR A 11 -71.51 -6.92 0.75
CA THR A 11 -72.90 -6.94 1.23
C THR A 11 -73.54 -5.56 1.16
N ILE A 12 -72.80 -4.48 1.42
CA ILE A 12 -73.28 -3.10 1.29
C ILE A 12 -73.55 -2.75 -0.20
N VAL A 13 -72.69 -3.19 -1.13
CA VAL A 13 -72.90 -2.99 -2.57
C VAL A 13 -74.11 -3.78 -3.06
N GLU A 14 -74.26 -5.04 -2.66
CA GLU A 14 -75.40 -5.89 -3.07
C GLU A 14 -76.73 -5.35 -2.50
N ALA A 15 -76.75 -4.85 -1.27
CA ALA A 15 -77.94 -4.22 -0.68
C ALA A 15 -78.29 -2.87 -1.34
N ALA A 16 -77.28 -2.08 -1.76
CA ALA A 16 -77.50 -0.83 -2.48
C ALA A 16 -78.05 -1.06 -3.90
N VAL A 17 -77.61 -2.12 -4.58
CA VAL A 17 -78.10 -2.52 -5.91
C VAL A 17 -79.53 -3.08 -5.82
N ALA A 18 -79.84 -3.89 -4.80
CA ALA A 18 -81.18 -4.46 -4.61
C ALA A 18 -82.24 -3.40 -4.25
N ASN A 19 -81.86 -2.35 -3.51
CA ASN A 19 -82.77 -1.26 -3.13
C ASN A 19 -82.88 -0.13 -4.17
N GLY A 20 -82.09 -0.17 -5.25
CA GLY A 20 -82.03 0.86 -6.30
C GLY A 20 -83.16 0.84 -7.34
N GLN A 21 -84.16 -0.05 -7.24
CA GLN A 21 -85.32 -0.09 -8.15
C GLN A 21 -86.48 0.84 -7.71
N SER A 22 -86.16 2.05 -7.25
CA SER A 22 -87.14 3.14 -7.16
C SER A 22 -86.94 4.07 -8.36
N GLN A 23 -87.89 4.09 -9.29
CA GLN A 23 -87.83 4.74 -10.62
C GLN A 23 -87.66 6.28 -10.65
N ASP A 24 -87.29 6.93 -9.55
CA ASP A 24 -87.12 8.39 -9.44
C ASP A 24 -85.83 8.79 -8.69
N THR A 25 -84.68 8.17 -8.96
CA THR A 25 -83.41 8.77 -8.53
C THR A 25 -83.14 10.03 -9.38
N PRO A 26 -83.11 11.23 -8.80
CA PRO A 26 -82.86 12.45 -9.56
C PRO A 26 -81.47 12.37 -10.20
N ILE A 27 -81.36 12.83 -11.45
CA ILE A 27 -80.12 12.85 -12.24
C ILE A 27 -78.93 13.48 -11.49
N GLU A 28 -79.23 14.35 -10.53
CA GLU A 28 -78.29 14.99 -9.61
C GLU A 28 -77.48 13.99 -8.76
N ALA A 29 -78.09 12.89 -8.32
CA ALA A 29 -77.42 11.87 -7.50
C ALA A 29 -76.34 11.09 -8.30
N TYR A 30 -76.61 10.78 -9.57
CA TYR A 30 -75.62 10.15 -10.45
C TYR A 30 -74.44 11.08 -10.74
N PHE A 31 -74.71 12.36 -10.98
CA PHE A 31 -73.66 13.35 -11.19
C PHE A 31 -72.75 13.48 -9.96
N PHE A 32 -73.34 13.52 -8.76
CA PHE A 32 -72.57 13.56 -7.52
C PHE A 32 -71.73 12.30 -7.32
N ALA A 33 -72.27 11.11 -7.57
CA ALA A 33 -71.52 9.85 -7.47
C ALA A 33 -70.32 9.80 -8.45
N VAL A 34 -70.52 10.26 -9.69
CA VAL A 34 -69.43 10.38 -10.67
C VAL A 34 -68.37 11.38 -10.21
N LEU A 35 -68.78 12.52 -9.65
CA LEU A 35 -67.85 13.53 -9.14
C LEU A 35 -67.03 13.01 -7.96
N VAL A 36 -67.66 12.29 -7.02
CA VAL A 36 -66.95 11.64 -5.90
C VAL A 36 -65.99 10.58 -6.39
N ALA A 37 -66.41 9.73 -7.34
CA ALA A 37 -65.54 8.71 -7.93
C ALA A 37 -64.34 9.32 -8.69
N ALA A 38 -64.57 10.41 -9.43
CA ALA A 38 -63.53 11.16 -10.12
C ALA A 38 -62.55 11.80 -9.12
N ALA A 39 -63.06 12.42 -8.05
CA ALA A 39 -62.24 13.00 -6.99
C ALA A 39 -61.40 11.94 -6.25
N ALA A 40 -62.01 10.80 -5.92
CA ALA A 40 -61.31 9.67 -5.29
C ALA A 40 -60.20 9.11 -6.20
N SER A 41 -60.47 8.99 -7.50
CA SER A 41 -59.49 8.54 -8.50
C SER A 41 -58.34 9.54 -8.65
N ALA A 42 -58.63 10.84 -8.68
CA ALA A 42 -57.63 11.89 -8.75
C ALA A 42 -56.73 11.91 -7.51
N LEU A 43 -57.31 11.76 -6.30
CA LEU A 43 -56.56 11.64 -5.06
C LEU A 43 -55.68 10.38 -5.06
N GLY A 44 -56.21 9.23 -5.47
CA GLY A 44 -55.45 7.99 -5.60
C GLY A 44 -54.25 8.14 -6.54
N ALA A 45 -54.45 8.77 -7.70
CA ALA A 45 -53.37 9.04 -8.66
C ALA A 45 -52.31 10.00 -8.08
N PHE A 46 -52.74 11.08 -7.40
CA PHE A 46 -51.84 12.04 -6.77
C PHE A 46 -50.98 11.39 -5.66
N PHE A 47 -51.61 10.64 -4.75
CA PHE A 47 -50.90 9.93 -3.70
C PHE A 47 -49.94 8.86 -4.25
N GLY A 48 -50.36 8.12 -5.28
CA GLY A 48 -49.51 7.15 -5.97
C GLY A 48 -48.26 7.80 -6.57
N ALA A 49 -48.42 8.92 -7.28
CA ALA A 49 -47.31 9.67 -7.86
C ALA A 49 -46.37 10.26 -6.79
N TYR A 50 -46.91 10.80 -5.69
CA TYR A 50 -46.12 11.33 -4.58
C TYR A 50 -45.31 10.23 -3.87
N MET A 51 -45.93 9.11 -3.53
CA MET A 51 -45.25 7.99 -2.86
C MET A 51 -44.19 7.36 -3.76
N LYS A 52 -44.46 7.24 -5.07
CA LYS A 52 -43.45 6.81 -6.06
C LYS A 52 -42.25 7.74 -6.06
N ARG A 53 -42.45 9.05 -6.18
CA ARG A 53 -41.35 10.04 -6.20
C ARG A 53 -40.58 10.08 -4.88
N LYS A 54 -41.26 9.92 -3.74
CA LYS A 54 -40.61 9.83 -2.43
C LYS A 54 -39.78 8.54 -2.30
N GLY A 55 -40.28 7.42 -2.81
CA GLY A 55 -39.55 6.15 -2.86
C GLY A 55 -38.31 6.23 -3.75
N GLU A 56 -38.43 6.82 -4.94
CA GLU A 56 -37.31 7.07 -5.85
C GLU A 56 -36.24 7.95 -5.18
N ASN A 57 -36.63 9.07 -4.56
CA ASN A 57 -35.70 9.94 -3.85
C ASN A 57 -35.02 9.24 -2.65
N LEU A 58 -35.71 8.32 -1.97
CA LEU A 58 -35.14 7.58 -0.85
C LEU A 58 -34.10 6.57 -1.33
N ALA A 59 -34.44 5.78 -2.36
CA ALA A 59 -33.51 4.84 -2.99
C ALA A 59 -32.25 5.56 -3.53
N THR A 60 -32.45 6.69 -4.21
CA THR A 60 -31.33 7.51 -4.70
C THR A 60 -30.42 8.01 -3.56
N LYS A 61 -30.99 8.40 -2.42
CA LYS A 61 -30.18 8.83 -1.25
C LYS A 61 -29.38 7.67 -0.65
N GLU A 62 -29.97 6.49 -0.58
CA GLU A 62 -29.31 5.28 -0.11
C GLU A 62 -28.14 4.91 -1.04
N ASP A 63 -28.37 4.90 -2.35
CA ASP A 63 -27.33 4.65 -3.36
C ASP A 63 -26.18 5.66 -3.26
N PHE A 64 -26.49 6.96 -3.11
CA PHE A 64 -25.45 7.98 -2.91
C PHE A 64 -24.66 7.78 -1.62
N THR A 65 -25.32 7.35 -0.54
CA THR A 65 -24.65 7.09 0.74
C THR A 65 -23.70 5.90 0.61
N ASN A 66 -24.15 4.83 -0.04
CA ASN A 66 -23.34 3.64 -0.31
C ASN A 66 -22.12 3.97 -1.20
N LEU A 67 -22.32 4.75 -2.26
CA LEU A 67 -21.22 5.19 -3.14
C LEU A 67 -20.20 6.07 -2.40
N LEU A 68 -20.68 6.97 -1.53
CA LEU A 68 -19.81 7.82 -0.71
C LEU A 68 -18.99 6.98 0.28
N GLU A 69 -19.62 5.98 0.91
CA GLU A 69 -18.94 5.05 1.83
C GLU A 69 -17.86 4.25 1.10
N GLN A 70 -18.18 3.64 -0.04
CA GLN A 70 -17.20 2.92 -0.86
C GLN A 70 -16.03 3.81 -1.30
N THR A 71 -16.31 5.07 -1.66
CA THR A 71 -15.25 6.03 -2.04
C THR A 71 -14.34 6.34 -0.86
N LYS A 72 -14.89 6.51 0.35
CA LYS A 72 -14.11 6.73 1.58
C LYS A 72 -13.27 5.51 1.96
N GLU A 73 -13.84 4.31 1.85
CA GLU A 73 -13.13 3.06 2.11
C GLU A 73 -11.96 2.89 1.13
N THR A 74 -12.22 3.08 -0.17
CA THR A 74 -11.19 3.00 -1.21
C THR A 74 -10.07 3.99 -0.95
N THR A 75 -10.41 5.25 -0.63
CA THR A 75 -9.43 6.28 -0.29
C THR A 75 -8.59 5.87 0.92
N THR A 76 -9.22 5.35 1.97
CA THR A 76 -8.53 4.89 3.18
C THR A 76 -7.56 3.75 2.87
N VAL A 77 -7.95 2.80 2.03
CA VAL A 77 -7.10 1.69 1.59
C VAL A 77 -5.94 2.21 0.75
N THR A 78 -6.19 3.11 -0.20
CA THR A 78 -5.14 3.72 -1.02
C THR A 78 -4.11 4.46 -0.18
N GLU A 79 -4.53 5.27 0.79
CA GLU A 79 -3.60 5.99 1.68
C GLU A 79 -2.76 5.02 2.53
N ARG A 80 -3.34 3.95 3.07
CA ARG A 80 -2.58 2.90 3.78
C ARG A 80 -1.55 2.22 2.88
N ILE A 81 -1.89 1.97 1.61
CA ILE A 81 -0.95 1.40 0.64
C ILE A 81 0.21 2.37 0.38
N LYS A 82 -0.08 3.67 0.19
CA LYS A 82 0.96 4.69 0.02
C LYS A 82 1.88 4.79 1.23
N GLU A 83 1.33 4.80 2.44
CA GLU A 83 2.10 4.80 3.68
C GLU A 83 3.01 3.56 3.77
N HIS A 84 2.50 2.39 3.40
CA HIS A 84 3.29 1.15 3.38
C HIS A 84 4.43 1.20 2.36
N ILE A 85 4.16 1.65 1.13
CA ILE A 85 5.17 1.82 0.08
C ILE A 85 6.25 2.83 0.52
N ALA A 86 5.85 3.97 1.08
CA ALA A 86 6.76 4.99 1.58
C ALA A 86 7.66 4.45 2.72
N ALA A 87 7.09 3.68 3.64
CA ALA A 87 7.85 3.04 4.71
C ALA A 87 8.87 2.03 4.18
N GLN A 88 8.48 1.20 3.20
CA GLN A 88 9.39 0.24 2.56
C GLN A 88 10.53 0.95 1.79
N SER A 89 10.21 1.99 1.01
CA SER A 89 11.20 2.80 0.30
C SER A 89 12.21 3.44 1.28
N LYS A 90 11.73 3.98 2.40
CA LYS A 90 12.59 4.55 3.44
C LYS A 90 13.52 3.52 4.08
N LEU A 91 13.03 2.30 4.32
CA LEU A 91 13.85 1.21 4.86
C LEU A 91 14.94 0.78 3.88
N LYS A 92 14.63 0.66 2.60
CA LYS A 92 15.61 0.36 1.54
C LYS A 92 16.68 1.44 1.42
N ALA A 93 16.28 2.71 1.35
CA ALA A 93 17.22 3.84 1.32
C ALA A 93 18.17 3.82 2.53
N LYS A 94 17.62 3.56 3.72
CA LYS A 94 18.44 3.40 4.93
C LYS A 94 19.44 2.24 4.82
N GLY A 95 19.05 1.11 4.22
CA GLY A 95 19.96 0.00 3.96
C GLY A 95 21.10 0.33 3.01
N GLN A 96 20.81 1.10 1.96
CA GLN A 96 21.82 1.57 1.01
C GLN A 96 22.80 2.54 1.68
N ASP A 97 22.31 3.46 2.51
CA ASP A 97 23.16 4.40 3.23
C ASP A 97 24.08 3.69 4.22
N VAL A 98 23.56 2.70 4.95
CA VAL A 98 24.38 1.85 5.84
C VAL A 98 25.42 1.07 5.04
N ALA A 99 25.05 0.50 3.89
CA ALA A 99 26.00 -0.22 3.05
C ALA A 99 27.15 0.69 2.55
N ARG A 100 26.83 1.92 2.16
CA ARG A 100 27.83 2.94 1.76
C ARG A 100 28.75 3.31 2.90
N GLN A 101 28.20 3.49 4.11
CA GLN A 101 29.00 3.83 5.29
C GLN A 101 29.98 2.71 5.64
N ILE A 102 29.51 1.45 5.65
CA ILE A 102 30.37 0.29 5.89
C ILE A 102 31.46 0.19 4.81
N TYR A 103 31.10 0.41 3.55
CA TYR A 103 32.05 0.41 2.44
C TYR A 103 33.10 1.53 2.58
N ALA A 104 32.70 2.75 2.96
CA ALA A 104 33.64 3.83 3.23
C ALA A 104 34.62 3.48 4.35
N ASN A 105 34.14 2.89 5.45
CA ASN A 105 35.00 2.42 6.52
C ASN A 105 35.99 1.35 6.02
N LEU A 106 35.57 0.43 5.13
CA LEU A 106 36.46 -0.55 4.51
C LEU A 106 37.52 0.10 3.61
N LEU A 107 37.20 1.19 2.90
CA LEU A 107 38.17 1.95 2.11
C LEU A 107 39.22 2.63 3.00
N ASP A 108 38.80 3.18 4.13
CA ASP A 108 39.70 3.81 5.10
C ASP A 108 40.68 2.78 5.65
N VAL A 109 40.17 1.61 6.08
CA VAL A 109 41.03 0.49 6.50
C VAL A 109 41.99 0.06 5.41
N SER A 110 41.51 -0.09 4.17
CA SER A 110 42.37 -0.46 3.03
C SER A 110 43.50 0.54 2.82
N THR A 111 43.19 1.84 2.91
CA THR A 111 44.16 2.92 2.79
C THR A 111 45.21 2.86 3.91
N ASP A 112 44.78 2.65 5.15
CA ASP A 112 45.66 2.52 6.30
C ASP A 112 46.53 1.26 6.25
N LEU A 113 45.99 0.13 5.79
CA LEU A 113 46.76 -1.08 5.54
C LEU A 113 47.81 -0.88 4.44
N ASN A 114 47.47 -0.15 3.37
CA ASN A 114 48.42 0.20 2.31
C ASN A 114 49.56 1.09 2.83
N ARG A 115 49.26 2.06 3.71
CA ARG A 115 50.25 2.90 4.38
C ARG A 115 51.16 2.08 5.29
N LEU A 116 50.59 1.16 6.06
CA LEU A 116 51.36 0.25 6.90
C LEU A 116 52.32 -0.63 6.05
N LYS A 117 51.83 -1.18 4.94
CA LYS A 117 52.65 -1.99 4.02
C LYS A 117 53.78 -1.22 3.36
N SER A 118 53.64 0.10 3.19
CA SER A 118 54.71 0.96 2.67
C SER A 118 55.70 1.44 3.74
N GLY A 119 55.54 0.99 4.99
CA GLY A 119 56.43 1.32 6.11
C GLY A 119 56.05 2.60 6.86
N LEU A 120 54.89 3.19 6.57
CA LEU A 120 54.37 4.31 7.34
C LEU A 120 53.70 3.80 8.63
N GLU A 121 54.00 4.44 9.77
CA GLU A 121 53.28 4.17 11.00
C GLU A 121 51.84 4.68 10.91
N VAL A 122 50.88 3.82 11.30
CA VAL A 122 49.47 4.17 11.41
C VAL A 122 49.01 3.88 12.83
N SER A 123 48.75 4.94 13.60
CA SER A 123 48.33 4.83 14.99
C SER A 123 46.93 4.21 15.10
N GLY A 124 46.74 3.27 16.02
CA GLY A 124 45.43 2.67 16.30
C GLY A 124 44.94 1.60 15.31
N LEU A 125 45.67 1.35 14.22
CA LEU A 125 45.30 0.31 13.25
C LEU A 125 45.45 -1.11 13.83
N MET A 126 46.52 -1.33 14.60
CA MET A 126 46.87 -2.61 15.19
C MET A 126 46.83 -2.53 16.72
N ASN A 127 46.21 -3.51 17.37
CA ASN A 127 46.34 -3.76 18.80
C ASN A 127 46.72 -5.23 19.01
N GLY A 128 48.01 -5.51 19.20
CA GLY A 128 48.53 -6.88 19.19
C GLY A 128 48.40 -7.51 17.79
N HIS A 129 47.58 -8.56 17.69
CA HIS A 129 47.31 -9.27 16.43
C HIS A 129 46.01 -8.83 15.74
N ASP A 130 45.27 -7.90 16.35
CA ASP A 130 43.95 -7.49 15.86
C ASP A 130 44.03 -6.18 15.08
N ILE A 131 43.34 -6.16 13.93
CA ILE A 131 43.08 -4.94 13.15
C ILE A 131 41.81 -4.30 13.71
N VAL A 132 41.96 -3.44 14.72
CA VAL A 132 40.85 -2.90 15.53
C VAL A 132 39.71 -2.31 14.66
N PRO A 133 39.99 -1.51 13.61
CA PRO A 133 38.94 -0.96 12.76
C PRO A 133 38.12 -2.05 12.04
N LEU A 134 38.74 -3.16 11.61
CA LEU A 134 38.01 -4.24 10.94
C LEU A 134 37.04 -4.94 11.88
N THR A 135 37.42 -5.14 13.14
CA THR A 135 36.51 -5.72 14.14
C THR A 135 35.23 -4.90 14.26
N GLU A 136 35.34 -3.58 14.27
CA GLU A 136 34.18 -2.70 14.34
C GLU A 136 33.35 -2.72 13.06
N VAL A 137 34.00 -2.74 11.89
CA VAL A 137 33.32 -2.91 10.60
C VAL A 137 32.54 -4.22 10.53
N PHE A 138 33.10 -5.35 10.98
CA PHE A 138 32.38 -6.63 11.01
C PHE A 138 31.18 -6.60 11.95
N LYS A 139 31.30 -5.96 13.12
CA LYS A 139 30.14 -5.76 14.01
C LYS A 139 29.04 -4.96 13.31
N GLN A 140 29.39 -3.91 12.58
CA GLN A 140 28.42 -3.11 11.82
C GLN A 140 27.76 -3.93 10.70
N ILE A 141 28.53 -4.75 9.97
CA ILE A 141 28.01 -5.66 8.94
C ILE A 141 26.98 -6.63 9.55
N GLU A 142 27.32 -7.27 10.66
CA GLU A 142 26.43 -8.24 11.32
C GLU A 142 25.19 -7.60 11.93
N ALA A 143 25.34 -6.43 12.57
CA ALA A 143 24.23 -5.68 13.16
C ALA A 143 23.20 -5.22 12.12
N ASN A 144 23.63 -5.00 10.87
CA ASN A 144 22.80 -4.45 9.81
C ASN A 144 22.48 -5.44 8.68
N LYS A 145 22.74 -6.75 8.86
CA LYS A 145 22.57 -7.77 7.81
C LYS A 145 21.18 -7.80 7.17
N ASN A 146 20.13 -7.57 7.96
CA ASN A 146 18.74 -7.59 7.48
C ASN A 146 18.36 -6.31 6.73
N LEU A 147 19.08 -5.21 6.97
CA LEU A 147 18.80 -3.91 6.38
C LEU A 147 19.53 -3.73 5.04
N VAL A 148 20.77 -4.21 4.96
CA VAL A 148 21.65 -4.07 3.79
C VAL A 148 21.27 -5.01 2.64
N GLY A 149 20.57 -6.11 2.95
CA GLY A 149 20.23 -7.15 1.98
C GLY A 149 21.37 -8.17 1.80
N SER A 150 21.01 -9.42 1.45
CA SER A 150 21.93 -10.56 1.47
C SER A 150 23.10 -10.43 0.51
N GLU A 151 22.89 -9.89 -0.69
CA GLU A 151 23.94 -9.78 -1.71
C GLU A 151 24.99 -8.73 -1.32
N LEU A 152 24.56 -7.53 -0.89
CA LEU A 152 25.47 -6.49 -0.42
C LEU A 152 26.18 -6.93 0.87
N TYR A 153 25.48 -7.58 1.79
CA TYR A 153 26.06 -8.15 3.00
C TYR A 153 27.21 -9.13 2.67
N SER A 154 26.99 -10.06 1.74
CA SER A 154 28.03 -11.02 1.32
C SER A 154 29.25 -10.29 0.75
N ILE A 155 29.04 -9.32 -0.13
CA ILE A 155 30.13 -8.57 -0.76
C ILE A 155 30.94 -7.77 0.27
N LEU A 156 30.28 -7.09 1.21
CA LEU A 156 30.94 -6.33 2.28
C LEU A 156 31.75 -7.24 3.20
N ARG A 157 31.22 -8.42 3.52
CA ARG A 157 31.94 -9.43 4.31
C ARG A 157 33.16 -9.97 3.57
N ASP A 158 33.03 -10.24 2.28
CA ASP A 158 34.13 -10.71 1.43
C ASP A 158 35.23 -9.65 1.28
N LEU A 159 34.86 -8.37 1.17
CA LEU A 159 35.80 -7.24 1.19
C LEU A 159 36.58 -7.20 2.51
N GLY A 160 35.88 -7.29 3.65
CA GLY A 160 36.53 -7.32 4.97
C GLY A 160 37.50 -8.50 5.11
N ASN A 161 37.09 -9.71 4.67
CA ASN A 161 37.93 -10.90 4.70
C ASN A 161 39.17 -10.76 3.80
N ASN A 162 39.01 -10.15 2.62
CA ASN A 162 40.11 -9.89 1.70
C ASN A 162 41.09 -8.86 2.27
N LEU A 163 40.64 -7.89 3.07
CA LEU A 163 41.54 -6.98 3.80
C LEU A 163 42.33 -7.68 4.92
N ILE A 164 41.73 -8.67 5.60
CA ILE A 164 42.47 -9.54 6.53
C ILE A 164 43.55 -10.32 5.78
N GLU A 165 43.19 -10.92 4.64
CA GLU A 165 44.11 -11.64 3.75
C GLU A 165 45.27 -10.73 3.34
N PHE A 166 44.97 -9.51 2.89
CA PHE A 166 45.94 -8.48 2.50
C PHE A 166 46.90 -8.12 3.64
N ALA A 167 46.37 -7.91 4.85
CA ALA A 167 47.19 -7.60 6.01
C ALA A 167 48.21 -8.72 6.32
N ASN A 168 47.82 -9.98 6.12
CA ASN A 168 48.64 -11.16 6.41
C ASN A 168 49.66 -11.52 5.32
N VAL A 169 49.59 -10.94 4.11
CA VAL A 169 50.58 -11.23 3.05
C VAL A 169 51.99 -10.77 3.46
N ALA A 170 53.00 -11.62 3.28
CA ALA A 170 54.39 -11.25 3.56
C ALA A 170 54.85 -10.08 2.66
N HIS A 171 55.71 -9.20 3.16
CA HIS A 171 56.12 -7.98 2.44
C HIS A 171 56.88 -8.28 1.13
N ASP A 172 57.57 -9.40 1.06
CA ASP A 172 58.34 -9.88 -0.08
C ASP A 172 57.53 -10.72 -1.09
N ASP A 173 56.33 -11.19 -0.71
CA ASP A 173 55.45 -11.98 -1.58
C ASP A 173 54.59 -11.09 -2.48
N LYS A 174 55.24 -10.54 -3.51
CA LYS A 174 54.60 -9.66 -4.50
C LYS A 174 53.48 -10.34 -5.28
N GLN A 175 53.56 -11.66 -5.50
CA GLN A 175 52.59 -12.40 -6.31
C GLN A 175 51.27 -12.56 -5.54
N THR A 176 51.34 -12.97 -4.28
CA THR A 176 50.16 -13.06 -3.43
C THR A 176 49.55 -11.68 -3.22
N LEU A 177 50.38 -10.64 -3.02
CA LEU A 177 49.91 -9.26 -2.87
C LEU A 177 49.12 -8.78 -4.10
N ALA A 178 49.62 -9.06 -5.31
CA ALA A 178 48.94 -8.72 -6.55
C ALA A 178 47.58 -9.44 -6.67
N THR A 179 47.55 -10.74 -6.38
CA THR A 179 46.33 -11.56 -6.42
C THR A 179 45.26 -11.03 -5.45
N VAL A 180 45.65 -10.74 -4.22
CA VAL A 180 44.73 -10.22 -3.19
C VAL A 180 44.20 -8.85 -3.58
N THR A 181 45.04 -7.99 -4.16
CA THR A 181 44.67 -6.65 -4.65
C THR A 181 43.70 -6.74 -5.83
N GLU A 182 43.92 -7.64 -6.78
CA GLU A 182 43.02 -7.87 -7.91
C GLU A 182 41.62 -8.30 -7.42
N LYS A 183 41.58 -9.28 -6.51
CA LYS A 183 40.34 -9.74 -5.86
C LYS A 183 39.61 -8.60 -5.13
N TYR A 184 40.35 -7.70 -4.46
CA TYR A 184 39.76 -6.51 -3.84
C TYR A 184 39.04 -5.62 -4.86
N LEU A 185 39.70 -5.32 -5.99
CA LEU A 185 39.14 -4.50 -7.06
C LEU A 185 37.89 -5.13 -7.68
N GLU A 186 37.91 -6.45 -7.91
CA GLU A 186 36.74 -7.18 -8.40
C GLU A 186 35.54 -7.07 -7.44
N LEU A 187 35.79 -7.21 -6.13
CA LEU A 187 34.77 -7.07 -5.11
C LEU A 187 34.23 -5.64 -5.02
N GLN A 188 35.08 -4.62 -5.16
CA GLN A 188 34.64 -3.21 -5.23
C GLN A 188 33.73 -2.97 -6.44
N GLN A 189 34.10 -3.49 -7.61
CA GLN A 189 33.26 -3.39 -8.81
C GLN A 189 31.94 -4.12 -8.62
N LYS A 190 31.96 -5.32 -8.01
CA LYS A 190 30.76 -6.09 -7.68
C LYS A 190 29.85 -5.33 -6.72
N PHE A 191 30.42 -4.68 -5.70
CA PHE A 191 29.70 -3.82 -4.77
C PHE A 191 29.01 -2.67 -5.51
N ASN A 192 29.74 -1.92 -6.33
CA ASN A 192 29.18 -0.78 -7.07
C ASN A 192 28.05 -1.20 -8.03
N ARG A 193 28.24 -2.30 -8.77
CA ARG A 193 27.18 -2.86 -9.63
C ARG A 193 25.95 -3.23 -8.82
N GLN A 194 26.15 -3.88 -7.68
CA GLN A 194 25.04 -4.31 -6.83
C GLN A 194 24.31 -3.14 -6.19
N LEU A 195 25.06 -2.11 -5.77
CA LEU A 195 24.51 -0.89 -5.21
C LEU A 195 23.64 -0.18 -6.26
N ILE A 196 24.13 -0.01 -7.50
CA ILE A 196 23.36 0.59 -8.60
C ILE A 196 22.09 -0.22 -8.90
N LYS A 197 22.19 -1.54 -9.02
CA LYS A 197 21.02 -2.41 -9.23
C LYS A 197 19.97 -2.23 -8.13
N SER A 198 20.39 -2.02 -6.88
CA SER A 198 19.47 -1.76 -5.79
C SER A 198 18.73 -0.42 -5.94
N PHE A 199 19.34 0.60 -6.56
CA PHE A 199 18.69 1.88 -6.89
C PHE A 199 17.74 1.76 -8.08
N GLU A 200 18.15 1.09 -9.16
CA GLU A 200 17.33 0.95 -10.37
C GLU A 200 16.03 0.17 -10.10
N SER A 201 16.09 -0.83 -9.22
CA SER A 201 14.91 -1.59 -8.81
C SER A 201 13.81 -0.74 -8.16
N ASP A 202 14.16 0.43 -7.61
CA ASP A 202 13.21 1.35 -6.99
C ASP A 202 12.67 2.40 -7.98
N GLY A 203 13.43 2.73 -9.03
CA GLY A 203 13.01 3.67 -10.07
C GLY A 203 11.96 3.08 -11.01
N LEU A 204 12.18 1.85 -11.47
CA LEU A 204 11.30 1.17 -12.43
C LEU A 204 9.90 0.86 -11.86
N ALA A 205 9.77 0.70 -10.53
CA ALA A 205 8.48 0.46 -9.89
C ALA A 205 7.54 1.69 -9.89
N ASN A 206 8.08 2.90 -10.15
CA ASN A 206 7.29 4.14 -10.13
C ASN A 206 6.87 4.60 -11.54
N GLU A 207 7.53 4.17 -12.60
CA GLU A 207 7.17 4.59 -13.98
C GLU A 207 5.90 3.88 -14.50
N ASP A 208 5.60 2.65 -14.08
CA ASP A 208 4.41 1.91 -14.54
C ASP A 208 3.07 2.37 -13.92
N ASN A 209 3.09 3.30 -12.96
CA ASN A 209 1.90 3.81 -12.26
C ASN A 209 1.59 5.29 -12.54
N SER A 210 2.27 5.90 -13.52
CA SER A 210 2.08 7.30 -13.96
C SER A 210 1.38 7.37 -15.31
#